data_AF-A0A953K6S0-F1
#
_entry.id   AF-A0A953K6S0-F1
#
_cell.length_a   1.000
_cell.length_b   1.000
_cell.length_c   1.000
_cell.angle_alpha   90.00
_cell.angle_beta   90.00
_cell.angle_gamma   90.00
#
_symmetry.space_group_name_H-M   'P 1'
#
loop_
_entity.id
_entity.type
_entity.pdbx_description
1 polymer ?
#
loop_
_entity_poly.entity_id
_entity_poly.type
_entity_poly.pdbx_seq_one_letter_code
_entity_poly.pdbx_strand_id
1 'polypeptide(L)'
;DVDFDKLDYDGKASFVIERVFERGDVEDIRQCRRYYGDEKVVDALLKAKFLPLATLHFVSAIFDKPLEAFRCFTLRQSNQAHLPY
;
A
#
# COMPACT_ATOMS: atom_id res chain seq x y z
N ASP A 1 22.84 0.19 -17.47
CA ASP A 1 22.07 1.43 -17.48
C ASP A 1 21.11 1.36 -16.30
N VAL A 2 21.33 2.17 -15.27
CA VAL A 2 20.48 2.19 -14.07
C VAL A 2 19.80 3.55 -14.11
N ASP A 3 18.52 3.56 -14.47
CA ASP A 3 17.69 4.77 -14.49
C ASP A 3 17.43 5.24 -13.04
N PHE A 4 18.36 6.01 -12.48
CA PHE A 4 18.23 6.59 -11.14
C PHE A 4 17.02 7.53 -11.03
N ASP A 5 16.65 8.22 -12.11
CA ASP A 5 15.49 9.13 -12.16
C ASP A 5 14.15 8.40 -12.00
N LYS A 6 13.98 7.22 -12.59
CA LYS A 6 12.75 6.43 -12.46
C LYS A 6 12.61 5.80 -11.08
N LEU A 7 13.70 5.25 -10.55
CA LEU A 7 13.69 4.57 -9.25
C LEU A 7 13.32 5.52 -8.12
N ASP A 8 13.82 6.76 -8.16
CA ASP A 8 13.61 7.74 -7.11
C ASP A 8 12.20 8.36 -7.15
N TYR A 9 11.60 8.49 -8.34
CA TYR A 9 10.20 8.93 -8.49
C TYR A 9 9.19 7.89 -8.01
N ASP A 10 9.36 6.62 -8.41
CA ASP A 10 8.45 5.55 -8.00
C ASP A 10 8.58 5.25 -6.49
N GLY A 11 9.80 5.34 -5.95
CA GLY A 11 10.04 5.24 -4.50
C GLY A 11 9.37 6.36 -3.70
N LYS A 12 9.48 7.60 -4.16
CA LYS A 12 8.82 8.76 -3.54
C LYS A 12 7.30 8.68 -3.65
N ALA A 13 6.78 8.29 -4.81
CA ALA A 13 5.33 8.13 -5.01
C ALA A 13 4.75 7.06 -4.08
N SER A 14 5.39 5.89 -4.02
CA SER A 14 4.95 4.79 -3.14
C SER A 14 4.94 5.22 -1.68
N PHE A 15 5.99 5.91 -1.23
CA PHE A 15 6.06 6.43 0.15
C PHE A 15 4.94 7.42 0.47
N VAL A 16 4.63 8.33 -0.45
CA VAL A 16 3.53 9.30 -0.27
C VAL A 16 2.18 8.58 -0.24
N ILE A 17 1.94 7.65 -1.18
CA ILE A 17 0.70 6.86 -1.25
C ILE A 17 0.50 6.08 0.04
N GLU A 18 1.52 5.36 0.51
CA GLU A 18 1.47 4.61 1.76
C GLU A 18 1.06 5.50 2.95
N ARG A 19 1.65 6.70 3.07
CA ARG A 19 1.34 7.63 4.17
C ARG A 19 -0.06 8.22 4.09
N VAL A 20 -0.55 8.52 2.89
CA VAL A 20 -1.92 8.99 2.68
C VAL A 20 -2.92 7.91 3.09
N PHE A 21 -2.71 6.65 2.73
CA PHE A 21 -3.61 5.56 3.12
C PHE A 21 -3.47 5.15 4.60
N GLU A 22 -2.32 5.39 5.22
CA GLU A 22 -2.09 5.13 6.64
C GLU A 22 -2.75 6.18 7.55
N ARG A 23 -2.72 7.46 7.17
CA ARG A 23 -3.07 8.59 8.07
C ARG A 23 -3.97 9.66 7.47
N GLY A 24 -4.11 9.70 6.15
CA GLY A 24 -4.92 10.67 5.44
C GLY A 24 -6.40 10.38 5.58
N ASP A 25 -7.21 11.40 5.28
CA ASP A 25 -8.65 11.27 5.27
C ASP A 25 -9.18 10.80 3.89
N VAL A 26 -10.51 10.73 3.77
CA VAL A 26 -11.16 10.30 2.52
C VAL A 26 -10.86 11.27 1.36
N GLU A 27 -10.66 12.55 1.64
CA GLU A 27 -10.36 13.55 0.62
C GLU A 27 -8.93 13.39 0.13
N ASP A 28 -7.97 13.23 1.04
CA ASP A 28 -6.56 12.94 0.71
C ASP A 28 -6.44 11.70 -0.17
N ILE A 29 -7.14 10.63 0.18
CA ILE A 29 -7.16 9.38 -0.59
C ILE A 29 -7.73 9.61 -1.99
N ARG A 30 -8.80 10.41 -2.11
CA ARG A 30 -9.41 10.74 -3.40
C ARG A 30 -8.49 11.59 -4.27
N GLN A 31 -7.79 12.57 -3.70
CA GLN A 31 -6.83 13.40 -4.42
C GLN A 31 -5.60 12.59 -4.83
N CYS A 32 -5.09 11.73 -3.94
CA CYS A 32 -3.99 10.82 -4.21
C CYS A 32 -4.30 9.92 -5.42
N ARG A 33 -5.50 9.32 -5.46
CA ARG A 33 -5.98 8.54 -6.60
C ARG A 33 -6.10 9.36 -7.88
N ARG A 34 -6.59 10.60 -7.81
CA ARG A 34 -6.67 11.50 -8.96
C ARG A 34 -5.29 11.90 -9.51
N TYR A 35 -4.32 12.12 -8.63
CA TYR A 35 -3.00 12.59 -8.99
C TYR A 35 -2.10 11.48 -9.54
N TYR A 36 -2.02 10.35 -8.84
CA TYR A 36 -1.16 9.23 -9.23
C TYR A 36 -1.83 8.24 -10.19
N GLY A 37 -3.16 8.18 -10.19
CA GLY A 37 -3.93 7.17 -10.91
C GLY A 37 -4.07 5.87 -10.11
N ASP A 38 -5.19 5.17 -10.32
CA ASP A 38 -5.54 3.98 -9.56
C ASP A 38 -4.51 2.85 -9.74
N GLU A 39 -3.95 2.67 -10.93
CA GLU A 39 -2.96 1.63 -11.20
C GLU A 39 -1.70 1.78 -10.34
N LYS A 40 -1.15 3.00 -10.29
CA LYS A 40 0.05 3.28 -9.47
C LYS A 40 -0.24 3.18 -7.98
N VAL A 41 -1.43 3.62 -7.56
CA VAL A 41 -1.86 3.52 -6.16
C VAL A 41 -1.97 2.06 -5.74
N VAL A 42 -2.63 1.21 -6.54
CA VAL A 42 -2.76 -0.21 -6.25
C VAL A 42 -1.39 -0.89 -6.21
N ASP A 43 -0.52 -0.63 -7.18
CA ASP A 43 0.82 -1.24 -7.22
C ASP A 43 1.66 -0.87 -5.99
N ALA A 44 1.62 0.40 -5.56
CA ALA A 44 2.26 0.85 -4.33
C ALA A 44 1.70 0.14 -3.09
N LEU A 45 0.37 0.06 -2.97
CA LEU A 45 -0.29 -0.55 -1.80
C LEU A 45 -0.06 -2.08 -1.73
N LEU A 46 0.00 -2.77 -2.87
CA LEU A 46 0.32 -4.21 -2.92
C LEU A 46 1.75 -4.50 -2.45
N LYS A 47 2.69 -3.59 -2.75
CA LYS A 47 4.12 -3.70 -2.38
C LYS A 47 4.43 -3.13 -0.99
N ALA A 48 3.49 -2.39 -0.40
CA ALA A 48 3.67 -1.73 0.89
C ALA A 48 4.15 -2.69 1.98
N LYS A 49 5.12 -2.24 2.78
CA LYS A 49 5.71 -3.04 3.86
C LYS A 49 4.74 -3.20 5.03
N PHE A 50 3.88 -2.21 5.25
CA PHE A 50 2.94 -2.19 6.35
C PHE A 50 1.72 -1.33 5.98
N LEU A 51 0.52 -1.88 6.19
CA LEU A 51 -0.75 -1.14 6.14
C LEU A 51 -1.61 -1.57 7.33
N PRO A 52 -2.26 -0.65 8.07
CA PRO A 52 -3.20 -1.02 9.13
C PRO A 52 -4.27 -1.99 8.62
N LEU A 53 -4.76 -2.91 9.46
CA LEU A 53 -5.74 -3.91 9.04
C LEU A 53 -7.02 -3.26 8.51
N ALA A 54 -7.49 -2.20 9.16
CA ALA A 54 -8.64 -1.40 8.69
C ALA A 54 -8.40 -0.84 7.27
N THR A 55 -7.21 -0.28 7.02
CA THR A 55 -6.80 0.21 5.70
C THR A 55 -6.74 -0.92 4.67
N LEU A 56 -6.23 -2.11 5.03
CA LEU A 56 -6.21 -3.26 4.12
C LEU A 56 -7.62 -3.68 3.67
N HIS A 57 -8.57 -3.78 4.61
CA HIS A 57 -9.96 -4.08 4.25
C HIS A 57 -10.58 -2.99 3.37
N PHE A 58 -10.30 -1.72 3.68
CA PHE A 58 -10.78 -0.59 2.89
C PHE A 58 -10.22 -0.62 1.46
N VAL A 59 -8.92 -0.80 1.30
CA VAL A 59 -8.24 -0.86 -0.01
C VAL A 59 -8.65 -2.12 -0.79
N SER A 60 -8.80 -3.26 -0.11
CA SER A 60 -9.33 -4.49 -0.69
C SER A 60 -10.72 -4.29 -1.29
N ALA A 61 -11.61 -3.60 -0.56
CA ALA A 61 -12.96 -3.29 -1.04
C ALA A 61 -12.98 -2.24 -2.17
N ILE A 62 -12.10 -1.24 -2.14
CA ILE A 62 -12.05 -0.20 -3.19
C ILE A 62 -11.54 -0.74 -4.52
N PHE A 63 -10.50 -1.58 -4.49
CA PHE A 63 -9.81 -2.03 -5.68
C PHE A 63 -10.14 -3.47 -6.08
N ASP A 64 -11.10 -4.08 -5.38
CA ASP A 64 -11.52 -5.48 -5.56
C ASP A 64 -10.33 -6.44 -5.60
N LYS A 65 -9.46 -6.33 -4.58
CA LYS A 65 -8.27 -7.17 -4.42
C LYS A 65 -8.37 -8.03 -3.16
N PRO A 66 -8.04 -9.33 -3.23
CA PRO A 66 -8.00 -10.17 -2.04
C PRO A 66 -6.90 -9.69 -1.08
N LEU A 67 -7.08 -9.90 0.23
CA LEU A 67 -6.12 -9.47 1.26
C LEU A 67 -4.74 -10.14 1.07
N GLU A 68 -4.74 -11.35 0.52
CA GLU A 68 -3.57 -12.16 0.19
C GLU A 68 -2.72 -11.54 -0.92
N ALA A 69 -3.28 -10.62 -1.73
CA ALA A 69 -2.51 -9.89 -2.73
C ALA A 69 -1.55 -8.88 -2.09
N PHE A 70 -1.83 -8.43 -0.86
CA PHE A 70 -1.01 -7.44 -0.18
C PHE A 70 0.18 -8.11 0.52
N ARG A 71 1.39 -7.70 0.15
CA ARG A 71 2.64 -8.25 0.71
C ARG A 71 2.68 -8.16 2.23
N CYS A 72 2.24 -7.03 2.80
CA CYS A 72 2.23 -6.86 4.25
C CYS A 72 1.25 -7.79 4.99
N PHE A 73 0.18 -8.24 4.34
CA PHE A 73 -0.79 -9.17 4.92
C PHE A 73 -0.22 -10.59 4.99
N THR A 74 0.36 -11.08 3.90
CA THR A 74 1.00 -12.41 3.86
C THR A 74 2.21 -12.49 4.77
N LEU A 75 3.01 -11.41 4.86
CA LEU A 75 4.12 -11.33 5.81
C LEU A 75 3.64 -11.40 7.27
N ARG A 76 2.54 -10.74 7.63
CA ARG A 76 1.96 -10.83 8.98
C ARG A 76 1.51 -12.25 9.32
N GLN A 77 0.84 -12.93 8.40
CA GLN A 77 0.42 -14.32 8.60
C GLN A 77 1.61 -15.27 8.73
N SER A 78 2.64 -15.10 7.90
CA SER A 78 3.85 -15.94 7.95
C SER A 78 4.72 -15.67 9.18
N ASN A 79 4.74 -14.45 9.71
CA ASN A 79 5.45 -14.09 10.94
C ASN A 79 4.63 -14.34 12.21
N GLN A 80 3.47 -14.98 12.11
CA GLN A 80 2.70 -15.46 13.25
C GLN A 80 3.32 -16.75 13.84
N ALA A 81 4.65 -16.85 13.81
CA ALA A 81 5.40 -17.90 14.45
C ALA A 81 5.46 -17.60 15.96
N HIS A 82 4.63 -18.33 16.71
CA HIS A 82 4.71 -18.62 18.14
C HIS A 82 4.87 -17.41 19.07
N LEU A 83 3.76 -16.83 19.50
CA LEU A 83 3.71 -16.22 20.83
C LEU A 83 3.84 -17.36 21.86
N PRO A 84 4.95 -17.49 22.61
CA PRO A 84 4.96 -18.39 23.74
C PRO A 84 4.06 -17.75 24.81
N TYR A 85 3.00 -18.46 25.18
CA TYR A 85 2.25 -18.21 26.41
C TYR A 85 3.12 -18.51 27.63
#